data_AF-A0A961NVF6-F1
#
_entry.id   AF-A0A961NVF6-F1
#
_cell.length_a   1.000
_cell.length_b   1.000
_cell.length_c   1.000
_cell.angle_alpha   90.00
_cell.angle_beta   90.00
_cell.angle_gamma   90.00
#
_symmetry.space_group_name_H-M   'P 1'
#
loop_
_entity.id
_entity.type
_entity.pdbx_description
1 polymer ?
#
loop_
_entity_poly.entity_id
_entity_poly.type
_entity_poly.pdbx_seq_one_letter_code
_entity_poly.pdbx_strand_id
1 'polypeptide(L)'
;FALARLTGVIDKMLIFPDNMLDNMNKFPGLVMSQRVLLALTQAGVSREDAYAMVQRNALKVWEERSDFREELLADAEVVAALGVDGINEKFDLGYHTKHVNTIFARVFGEV
;
A
#
# COMPACT_ATOMS: atom_id res chain seq x y z
N PHE A 1 19.20 -18.41 29.56
CA PHE A 1 17.96 -19.17 29.25
C PHE A 1 17.09 -18.47 28.20
N ALA A 2 16.49 -17.31 28.48
CA ALA A 2 15.55 -16.64 27.55
C ALA A 2 16.15 -16.32 26.16
N LEU A 3 17.37 -15.75 26.09
CA LEU A 3 18.04 -15.42 24.83
C LEU A 3 18.34 -16.67 23.97
N ALA A 4 18.80 -17.75 24.61
CA ALA A 4 19.09 -19.01 23.93
C ALA A 4 17.81 -19.62 23.32
N ARG A 5 16.68 -19.54 24.03
CA ARG A 5 15.38 -19.99 23.50
C ARG A 5 14.92 -19.14 22.32
N LEU A 6 15.03 -17.81 22.42
CA LEU A 6 14.64 -16.91 21.32
C LEU A 6 15.47 -17.16 20.06
N THR A 7 16.78 -17.35 20.21
CA THR A 7 17.67 -17.67 19.08
C THR A 7 17.19 -18.90 18.32
N GLY A 8 16.85 -19.97 19.04
CA GLY A 8 16.33 -21.19 18.41
C GLY A 8 14.95 -21.04 17.74
N VAL A 9 14.11 -20.10 18.21
CA VAL A 9 12.84 -19.78 17.56
C VAL A 9 13.07 -19.05 16.25
N ILE A 10 13.93 -18.02 16.24
CA ILE A 10 14.21 -17.23 15.03
C ILE A 10 14.92 -18.09 13.97
N ASP A 11 15.90 -18.90 14.36
CA ASP A 11 16.64 -19.81 13.46
C ASP A 11 15.75 -20.81 12.73
N LYS A 12 14.70 -21.30 13.40
CA LYS A 12 13.80 -22.34 12.86
C LYS A 12 12.43 -21.80 12.45
N MET A 13 12.27 -20.49 12.38
CA MET A 13 11.00 -19.85 12.08
C MET A 13 10.60 -20.13 10.62
N LEU A 14 9.44 -20.76 10.43
CA LEU A 14 8.85 -20.94 9.11
C LEU A 14 8.15 -19.66 8.68
N ILE A 15 8.53 -19.13 7.52
CA ILE A 15 7.90 -17.95 6.91
C ILE A 15 7.00 -18.42 5.76
N PHE A 16 5.78 -17.87 5.69
CA PHE A 16 4.79 -18.15 4.65
C PHE A 16 4.50 -16.88 3.85
N PRO A 17 5.27 -16.58 2.79
CA PRO A 17 5.12 -15.36 2.01
C PRO A 17 3.73 -15.21 1.38
N ASP A 18 3.14 -16.30 0.92
CA ASP A 18 1.80 -16.28 0.30
C ASP A 18 0.74 -15.82 1.31
N ASN A 19 0.78 -16.33 2.54
CA ASN A 19 -0.11 -15.87 3.61
C ASN A 19 0.11 -14.39 3.94
N MET A 20 1.35 -13.87 3.83
CA MET A 20 1.62 -12.45 4.04
C MET A 20 0.94 -11.61 2.96
N LEU A 21 1.05 -12.01 1.69
CA LEU A 21 0.41 -11.35 0.56
C LEU A 21 -1.11 -11.44 0.65
N ASP A 22 -1.67 -12.60 0.97
CA ASP A 22 -3.11 -12.79 1.14
C ASP A 22 -3.66 -11.92 2.27
N ASN A 23 -2.94 -11.80 3.38
CA ASN A 23 -3.32 -10.91 4.47
C ASN A 23 -3.32 -9.44 4.04
N MET A 24 -2.34 -9.01 3.24
CA MET A 24 -2.31 -7.66 2.70
C MET A 24 -3.47 -7.41 1.72
N ASN A 25 -3.89 -8.43 0.97
CA ASN A 25 -4.95 -8.36 -0.02
C ASN A 25 -6.36 -8.60 0.52
N LYS A 26 -6.53 -8.78 1.85
CA LYS A 26 -7.87 -8.85 2.49
C LYS A 26 -8.74 -7.63 2.22
N PHE A 27 -8.10 -6.50 1.96
CA PHE A 27 -8.70 -5.23 1.56
C PHE A 27 -7.99 -4.79 0.28
N PRO A 28 -8.41 -5.30 -0.89
CA PRO A 28 -7.63 -5.21 -2.13
C PRO A 28 -7.27 -3.76 -2.47
N GLY A 29 -5.97 -3.48 -2.55
CA GLY A 29 -5.45 -2.16 -2.91
C GLY A 29 -5.59 -1.05 -1.85
N LEU A 30 -6.35 -1.25 -0.75
CA LEU A 30 -6.61 -0.19 0.23
C LEU A 30 -5.37 0.34 0.95
N VAL A 31 -4.32 -0.48 1.06
CA VAL A 31 -3.01 -0.06 1.58
C VAL A 31 -2.39 1.10 0.77
N MET A 32 -2.82 1.30 -0.47
CA MET A 32 -2.35 2.38 -1.36
C MET A 32 -3.12 3.69 -1.20
N SER A 33 -4.17 3.73 -0.37
CA SER A 33 -5.04 4.90 -0.16
C SER A 33 -4.28 6.20 0.14
N GLN A 34 -3.24 6.13 0.96
CA GLN A 34 -2.40 7.30 1.27
C GLN A 34 -1.66 7.84 0.05
N ARG A 35 -1.18 6.95 -0.85
CA ARG A 35 -0.47 7.39 -2.07
C ARG A 35 -1.40 8.12 -3.03
N VAL A 36 -2.63 7.62 -3.17
CA VAL A 36 -3.67 8.27 -3.98
C VAL A 36 -4.05 9.61 -3.40
N LEU A 37 -4.26 9.70 -2.07
CA LEU A 37 -4.56 10.96 -1.38
C LEU A 37 -3.47 12.01 -1.64
N LEU A 38 -2.20 11.63 -1.47
CA LEU A 38 -1.09 12.54 -1.70
C LEU A 38 -0.99 12.94 -3.18
N ALA A 39 -1.21 12.02 -4.11
CA ALA A 39 -1.22 12.32 -5.54
C ALA A 39 -2.32 13.34 -5.89
N LEU A 40 -3.54 13.19 -5.35
CA LEU A 40 -4.63 14.15 -5.56
C LEU A 40 -4.24 15.55 -5.06
N THR A 41 -3.67 15.64 -3.85
CA THR A 41 -3.22 16.94 -3.33
C THR A 41 -2.10 17.57 -4.16
N GLN A 42 -1.19 16.74 -4.70
CA GLN A 42 -0.11 17.19 -5.59
C GLN A 42 -0.62 17.63 -6.97
N ALA A 43 -1.74 17.07 -7.42
CA ALA A 43 -2.44 17.46 -8.64
C ALA A 43 -3.30 18.73 -8.47
N GLY A 44 -3.31 19.35 -7.28
CA GLY A 44 -3.99 20.61 -7.00
C GLY A 44 -5.40 20.45 -6.40
N VAL A 45 -5.85 19.23 -6.09
CA VAL A 45 -7.10 19.00 -5.36
C VAL A 45 -6.93 19.46 -3.92
N SER A 46 -7.96 20.11 -3.35
CA SER A 46 -7.92 20.51 -1.94
C SER A 46 -7.76 19.29 -1.04
N ARG A 47 -7.15 19.46 0.14
CA ARG A 47 -6.95 18.35 1.06
C ARG A 47 -8.27 17.72 1.49
N GLU A 48 -9.29 18.53 1.71
CA GLU A 48 -10.63 18.09 2.10
C GLU A 48 -11.28 17.26 0.99
N ASP A 49 -11.25 17.76 -0.25
CA ASP A 49 -11.81 17.04 -1.40
C ASP A 49 -11.05 15.73 -1.66
N ALA A 50 -9.72 15.75 -1.58
CA ALA A 50 -8.90 14.55 -1.73
C ALA A 50 -9.24 13.49 -0.66
N TYR A 51 -9.49 13.89 0.59
CA TYR A 51 -9.97 12.99 1.63
C TYR A 51 -11.35 12.42 1.28
N ALA A 52 -12.30 13.26 0.87
CA ALA A 52 -13.65 12.82 0.51
C ALA A 52 -13.65 11.82 -0.66
N MET A 53 -12.85 12.10 -1.71
CA MET A 53 -12.67 11.23 -2.87
C MET A 53 -12.07 9.87 -2.49
N VAL A 54 -11.02 9.85 -1.67
CA VAL A 54 -10.40 8.60 -1.24
C VAL A 54 -11.32 7.82 -0.31
N GLN A 55 -11.97 8.51 0.64
CA GLN A 55 -12.82 7.87 1.64
C GLN A 55 -14.05 7.20 1.01
N ARG A 56 -14.75 7.86 0.08
CA ARG A 56 -15.94 7.28 -0.54
C ARG A 56 -15.63 6.00 -1.32
N ASN A 57 -14.49 5.95 -2.01
CA ASN A 57 -14.05 4.75 -2.74
C ASN A 57 -13.52 3.67 -1.78
N ALA A 58 -12.84 4.09 -0.71
CA ALA A 58 -12.34 3.16 0.31
C ALA A 58 -13.48 2.46 1.08
N LEU A 59 -14.58 3.16 1.35
CA LEU A 59 -15.75 2.59 2.03
C LEU A 59 -16.38 1.44 1.24
N LYS A 60 -16.48 1.57 -0.09
CA LYS A 60 -16.99 0.49 -0.96
C LYS A 60 -16.14 -0.77 -0.87
N VAL A 61 -14.81 -0.62 -0.86
CA VAL A 61 -13.89 -1.77 -0.67
C VAL A 61 -14.12 -2.44 0.68
N TRP A 62 -14.42 -1.67 1.72
CA TRP A 62 -14.74 -2.21 3.05
C TRP A 62 -16.05 -2.99 3.08
N GLU A 63 -17.09 -2.48 2.42
CA GLU A 63 -18.44 -3.06 2.45
C GLU A 63 -18.59 -4.23 1.46
N GLU A 64 -18.03 -4.08 0.26
CA GLU A 64 -18.29 -4.95 -0.88
C GLU A 64 -17.08 -5.85 -1.23
N ARG A 65 -15.92 -5.63 -0.60
CA ARG A 65 -14.65 -6.28 -0.95
C ARG A 65 -14.27 -6.10 -2.42
N SER A 66 -14.67 -4.98 -3.03
CA SER A 66 -14.25 -4.59 -4.36
C SER A 66 -12.77 -4.20 -4.40
N ASP A 67 -12.20 -4.03 -5.61
CA ASP A 67 -10.81 -3.60 -5.75
C ASP A 67 -10.69 -2.08 -5.69
N PHE A 68 -9.84 -1.56 -4.80
CA PHE A 68 -9.70 -0.12 -4.59
C PHE A 68 -9.26 0.63 -5.85
N ARG A 69 -8.43 0.01 -6.71
CA ARG A 69 -8.00 0.65 -7.96
C ARG A 69 -9.16 0.74 -8.93
N GLU A 70 -9.96 -0.30 -9.05
CA GLU A 70 -11.17 -0.30 -9.89
C GLU A 70 -12.19 0.75 -9.43
N GLU A 71 -12.41 0.89 -8.12
CA GLU A 71 -13.29 1.94 -7.59
C GLU A 71 -12.82 3.35 -7.96
N LEU A 72 -11.52 3.62 -7.87
CA LEU A 72 -10.96 4.92 -8.27
C LEU A 72 -11.03 5.16 -9.78
N LEU A 73 -10.89 4.11 -10.59
CA LEU A 73 -11.02 4.20 -12.06
C LEU A 73 -12.47 4.39 -12.51
N ALA A 74 -13.44 3.94 -11.70
CA ALA A 74 -14.86 4.19 -11.92
C ALA A 74 -15.31 5.58 -11.44
N ASP A 75 -14.49 6.26 -10.64
CA ASP A 75 -14.78 7.58 -10.10
C ASP A 75 -14.31 8.70 -11.05
N ALA A 76 -15.26 9.35 -11.71
CA ALA A 76 -14.99 10.37 -12.72
C ALA A 76 -14.20 11.57 -12.16
N GLU A 77 -14.39 11.97 -10.89
CA GLU A 77 -13.63 13.09 -10.32
C GLU A 77 -12.17 12.71 -10.07
N VAL A 78 -11.92 11.47 -9.61
CA VAL A 78 -10.57 10.97 -9.39
C VAL A 78 -9.84 10.79 -10.71
N VAL A 79 -10.51 10.23 -11.73
CA VAL A 79 -9.95 10.09 -13.08
C VAL A 79 -9.69 11.46 -13.71
N ALA A 80 -10.56 12.44 -13.51
CA ALA A 80 -10.33 13.80 -14.01
C ALA A 80 -9.09 14.45 -13.36
N ALA A 81 -8.81 14.17 -12.08
CA ALA A 81 -7.68 14.75 -11.36
C ALA A 81 -6.33 14.07 -11.66
N LEU A 82 -6.31 12.73 -11.77
CA LEU A 82 -5.06 11.96 -11.89
C LEU A 82 -4.85 11.29 -13.24
N GLY A 83 -5.92 11.09 -14.02
CA GLY A 83 -5.92 10.22 -15.19
C GLY A 83 -5.79 8.73 -14.84
N VAL A 84 -6.08 7.87 -15.81
CA VAL A 84 -6.02 6.41 -15.65
C VAL A 84 -4.60 5.94 -15.31
N ASP A 85 -3.60 6.42 -16.06
CA ASP A 85 -2.21 6.03 -15.84
C ASP A 85 -1.68 6.54 -14.49
N GLY A 86 -2.05 7.76 -14.11
CA GLY A 86 -1.66 8.33 -12.83
C GLY A 86 -2.23 7.57 -11.64
N ILE A 87 -3.44 7.02 -11.75
CA ILE A 87 -4.03 6.12 -10.75
C ILE A 87 -3.25 4.80 -10.71
N ASN A 88 -3.08 4.14 -11.87
CA ASN A 88 -2.42 2.84 -11.96
C ASN A 88 -1.01 2.83 -11.37
N GLU A 89 -0.24 3.90 -11.57
CA GLU A 89 1.11 4.06 -11.04
C GLU A 89 1.16 4.03 -9.50
N LYS A 90 0.10 4.44 -8.80
CA LYS A 90 0.06 4.45 -7.33
C LYS A 90 -0.15 3.08 -6.70
N PHE A 91 -0.44 2.05 -7.51
CA PHE A 91 -0.63 0.68 -7.07
C PHE A 91 0.63 -0.20 -7.21
N ASP A 92 1.77 0.36 -7.61
CA ASP A 92 3.04 -0.36 -7.60
C ASP A 92 3.59 -0.56 -6.17
N LEU A 93 3.68 -1.81 -5.72
CA LEU A 93 4.23 -2.18 -4.42
C LEU A 93 5.72 -1.85 -4.28
N GLY A 94 6.47 -1.82 -5.39
CA GLY A 94 7.91 -1.49 -5.42
C GLY A 94 8.22 -0.13 -4.79
N TYR A 95 7.27 0.80 -4.85
CA TYR A 95 7.40 2.09 -4.18
C TYR A 95 7.62 1.98 -2.66
N HIS A 96 7.00 1.00 -2.00
CA HIS A 96 7.10 0.80 -0.55
C HIS A 96 8.39 0.07 -0.15
N THR A 97 8.99 -0.69 -1.06
CA THR A 97 10.21 -1.47 -0.81
C THR A 97 11.49 -0.84 -1.37
N LYS A 98 11.39 0.29 -2.08
CA LYS A 98 12.52 0.98 -2.73
C LYS A 98 13.73 1.30 -1.84
N HIS A 99 13.53 1.42 -0.53
CA HIS A 99 14.59 1.73 0.44
C HIS A 99 15.04 0.54 1.28
N VAL A 100 14.54 -0.68 1.00
CA VAL A 100 14.95 -1.90 1.74
C VAL A 100 16.46 -2.08 1.69
N ASN A 101 17.06 -2.04 0.49
CA ASN A 101 18.51 -2.20 0.33
C ASN A 101 19.31 -1.10 1.04
N THR A 102 18.82 0.15 0.99
CA THR A 102 19.46 1.27 1.71
C THR A 102 19.50 1.03 3.22
N ILE A 103 18.43 0.49 3.79
CA ILE A 103 18.35 0.18 5.23
C ILE A 103 19.25 -1.02 5.55
N PHE A 104 19.21 -2.08 4.73
CA PHE A 104 20.06 -3.27 4.93
C PHE A 104 21.54 -2.91 4.92
N ALA A 105 21.98 -2.07 3.96
CA ALA A 105 23.37 -1.62 3.88
C ALA A 105 23.83 -0.86 5.14
N ARG A 106 22.94 -0.09 5.77
CA ARG A 106 23.26 0.63 7.02
C ARG A 106 23.41 -0.29 8.23
N VAL A 107 22.69 -1.41 8.26
CA VAL A 107 22.68 -2.34 9.40
C VAL A 107 23.78 -3.39 9.28
N PHE A 108 24.00 -3.91 8.07
CA PHE A 108 24.88 -5.06 7.84
C PHE A 108 26.17 -4.71 7.07
N GLY A 109 26.32 -3.48 6.55
CA GLY A 109 27.41 -3.08 5.66
C GLY A 109 27.07 -3.32 4.18
N GLU A 110 27.98 -2.92 3.28
CA GLU A 110 27.91 -3.35 1.87
C GLU A 110 28.21 -4.85 1.80
N VAL A 111 27.32 -5.62 1.17
CA VAL A 111 27.48 -7.06 0.93
C VAL A 111 28.22 -7.28 -0.39
#